data_AF-A0A8H5M8G6-F1
#
_entry.id   AF-A0A8H5M8G6-F1
#
_cell.length_a   1.000
_cell.length_b   1.000
_cell.length_c   1.000
_cell.angle_alpha   90.00
_cell.angle_beta   90.00
_cell.angle_gamma   90.00
#
_symmetry.space_group_name_H-M   'P 1'
#
loop_
_entity.id
_entity.type
_entity.pdbx_description
1 polymer ?
#
loop_
_entity_poly.entity_id
_entity_poly.type
_entity_poly.pdbx_seq_one_letter_code
_entity_poly.pdbx_strand_id
1 'polypeptide(L)'
;MSAATIKITYELNPPPQTVKDADNLSTSKTQTFPVNANPADGQEKYYSALQKAIAGAKDQLGNELTVWRDAVGKAELSKETPKTLKYDAGEEEDEEESEQ
;
A
#
# COMPACT_ATOMS: atom_id res chain seq x y z
N MET A 1 22.51 22.65 6.58
CA MET A 1 22.02 21.61 7.52
C MET A 1 20.52 21.83 7.70
N SER A 2 19.68 20.82 7.45
CA SER A 2 18.22 20.88 7.71
C SER A 2 17.98 21.04 9.21
N ALA A 3 17.19 22.04 9.61
CA ALA A 3 17.05 22.41 11.01
C ALA A 3 16.02 21.56 11.78
N ALA A 4 15.09 20.91 11.08
CA ALA A 4 14.03 20.11 11.66
C ALA A 4 13.70 18.88 10.81
N THR A 5 13.10 17.88 11.43
CA THR A 5 12.77 16.59 10.79
C THR A 5 11.43 16.08 11.32
N ILE A 6 10.58 15.59 10.42
CA ILE A 6 9.33 14.89 10.76
C ILE A 6 9.62 13.39 10.79
N LYS A 7 9.23 12.71 11.86
CA LYS A 7 9.36 11.26 12.00
C LYS A 7 7.97 10.64 12.15
N ILE A 8 7.70 9.62 11.35
CA ILE A 8 6.47 8.82 11.42
C ILE A 8 6.88 7.38 11.68
N THR A 9 6.32 6.76 12.71
CA THR A 9 6.47 5.33 12.98
C THR A 9 5.08 4.74 13.06
N TYR A 10 4.87 3.62 12.37
CA TYR A 10 3.62 2.87 12.44
C TYR A 10 3.89 1.38 12.56
N GLU A 11 2.91 0.69 13.14
CA GLU A 11 2.85 -0.76 13.25
C GLU A 11 1.42 -1.20 12.90
N LEU A 12 1.31 -2.13 11.96
CA LEU A 12 0.06 -2.67 11.44
C LEU A 12 -0.09 -4.09 11.96
N ASN A 13 -1.30 -4.42 12.40
CA ASN A 13 -1.67 -5.75 12.88
C ASN A 13 -2.72 -6.39 11.96
N PRO A 14 -2.38 -6.68 10.69
CA PRO A 14 -3.29 -7.34 9.75
C PRO A 14 -3.51 -8.81 10.14
N PRO A 15 -4.55 -9.48 9.59
CA PRO A 15 -4.75 -10.90 9.78
C PRO A 15 -3.51 -11.73 9.37
N PRO A 16 -3.16 -12.81 10.10
CA PRO A 16 -1.95 -13.59 9.82
C PRO A 16 -1.87 -14.17 8.41
N GLN A 17 -3.01 -14.47 7.80
CA GLN A 17 -3.08 -15.00 6.43
C GLN A 17 -2.64 -13.94 5.41
N THR A 18 -3.06 -12.68 5.60
CA THR A 18 -2.65 -11.57 4.74
C THR A 18 -1.14 -11.36 4.76
N VAL A 19 -0.49 -11.54 5.91
CA VAL A 19 0.98 -11.39 6.03
C VAL A 19 1.73 -12.46 5.22
N LYS A 20 1.17 -13.67 5.11
CA LYS A 20 1.76 -14.75 4.30
C LYS A 20 1.64 -14.48 2.80
N ASP A 21 0.52 -13.89 2.40
CA ASP A 21 0.21 -13.65 0.99
C ASP A 21 0.82 -12.32 0.48
N ALA A 22 1.15 -11.42 1.40
CA ALA A 22 1.75 -10.11 1.13
C ALA A 22 3.28 -10.16 1.12
N ASP A 23 3.85 -11.10 0.37
CA ASP A 23 5.30 -11.20 0.15
C ASP A 23 5.86 -9.81 -0.20
N ASN A 24 6.71 -9.27 0.67
CA ASN A 24 7.36 -7.95 0.63
C ASN A 24 6.65 -6.74 1.30
N LEU A 25 5.49 -6.90 1.96
CA LEU A 25 4.93 -5.82 2.78
C LEU A 25 5.44 -5.87 4.22
N SER A 26 6.06 -4.79 4.66
CA SER A 26 6.46 -4.64 6.06
C SER A 26 5.29 -4.15 6.92
N THR A 27 5.01 -4.85 8.02
CA THR A 27 3.97 -4.49 8.98
C THR A 27 4.39 -3.32 9.87
N SER A 28 5.68 -3.01 9.97
CA SER A 28 6.17 -1.87 10.73
C SER A 28 7.14 -1.05 9.90
N LYS A 29 7.05 0.28 10.00
CA LYS A 29 7.97 1.17 9.29
C LYS A 29 8.21 2.43 10.07
N THR A 30 9.45 2.91 10.00
CA THR A 30 9.83 4.24 10.48
C THR A 30 10.30 5.05 9.28
N GLN A 31 9.71 6.23 9.10
CA GLN A 31 9.96 7.13 8.00
C GLN A 31 10.37 8.50 8.53
N THR A 32 11.28 9.13 7.81
CA THR A 32 11.92 10.37 8.23
C THR A 32 11.90 11.35 7.06
N PHE A 33 11.28 12.51 7.28
CA PHE A 33 11.10 13.55 6.26
C PHE A 33 11.83 14.82 6.72
N PRO A 34 12.97 15.16 6.10
CA PRO A 34 13.73 16.35 6.48
C PRO A 34 12.99 17.63 6.06
N VAL A 35 13.00 18.64 6.92
CA VAL A 35 12.54 19.99 6.57
C VAL A 35 13.72 20.74 5.97
N ASN A 36 13.68 20.92 4.65
CA ASN A 36 14.75 21.54 3.85
C ASN A 36 14.75 23.08 3.94
N ALA A 37 14.65 23.62 5.16
CA ALA A 37 14.77 25.05 5.46
C ALA A 37 15.25 25.24 6.91
N ASN A 38 15.95 26.34 7.17
CA ASN A 38 16.33 26.76 8.51
C ASN A 38 15.38 27.87 9.00
N PRO A 39 14.97 27.90 10.28
CA PRO A 39 14.29 29.06 10.85
C PRO A 39 15.00 30.39 10.61
N ALA A 40 16.34 30.38 10.48
CA ALA A 40 17.14 31.55 10.14
C ALA A 40 16.91 32.09 8.72
N ASP A 41 16.38 31.27 7.79
CA ASP A 41 16.10 31.67 6.41
C ASP A 41 14.80 32.50 6.27
N GLY A 42 14.09 32.69 7.39
CA GLY A 42 12.81 33.38 7.46
C GLY A 42 11.65 32.42 7.72
N GLN A 43 10.69 32.88 8.53
CA GLN A 43 9.54 32.07 8.96
C GLN A 43 8.72 31.53 7.78
N GLU A 44 8.43 32.36 6.78
CA GLU A 44 7.63 31.96 5.61
C GLU A 44 8.26 30.77 4.86
N LYS A 45 9.58 30.84 4.59
CA LYS A 45 10.31 29.75 3.93
C LYS A 45 10.33 28.49 4.77
N TYR A 46 10.52 28.63 6.08
CA TYR A 46 10.51 27.51 7.00
C TYR A 46 9.15 26.80 7.03
N TYR A 47 8.05 27.54 7.19
CA TYR A 47 6.70 26.96 7.23
C TYR A 47 6.28 26.40 5.87
N SER A 48 6.67 27.02 4.75
CA SER A 48 6.44 26.46 3.42
C SER A 48 7.17 25.13 3.23
N ALA A 49 8.44 25.03 3.64
CA ALA A 49 9.20 23.79 3.59
C ALA A 49 8.63 22.71 4.54
N LEU A 50 8.17 23.11 5.72
CA LEU A 50 7.50 22.23 6.66
C LEU A 50 6.20 21.67 6.08
N GLN A 51 5.36 22.53 5.48
CA GLN A 51 4.11 22.10 4.85
C GLN A 51 4.37 21.11 3.71
N LYS A 52 5.40 21.35 2.88
CA LYS A 52 5.82 20.42 1.83
C LYS A 52 6.29 19.08 2.40
N ALA A 53 7.09 19.10 3.47
CA ALA A 53 7.55 17.87 4.12
C ALA A 53 6.38 17.07 4.72
N ILE A 54 5.38 17.74 5.32
CA ILE A 54 4.14 17.11 5.81
C ILE A 54 3.33 16.51 4.67
N ALA A 55 3.18 17.23 3.55
CA ALA A 55 2.44 16.73 2.39
C ALA A 55 3.10 15.46 1.84
N GLY A 56 4.41 15.47 1.61
CA GLY A 56 5.14 14.28 1.16
C GLY A 56 5.04 13.12 2.15
N ALA A 57 5.06 13.40 3.46
CA ALA A 57 4.88 12.39 4.48
C ALA A 57 3.48 11.74 4.44
N LYS A 58 2.43 12.53 4.21
CA LYS A 58 1.05 12.05 4.05
C LYS A 58 0.89 11.21 2.79
N ASP A 59 1.44 11.67 1.68
CA ASP A 59 1.33 10.96 0.39
C ASP A 59 2.02 9.59 0.48
N GLN A 60 3.24 9.54 1.00
CA GLN A 60 3.98 8.29 1.13
C GLN A 60 3.29 7.32 2.09
N LEU A 61 2.88 7.78 3.27
CA LEU A 61 2.14 6.96 4.23
C LEU A 61 0.81 6.47 3.64
N GLY A 62 0.08 7.35 2.94
CA GLY A 62 -1.20 7.02 2.31
C GLY A 62 -1.06 5.94 1.24
N ASN A 63 -0.02 6.02 0.40
CA ASN A 63 0.27 5.00 -0.60
C ASN A 63 0.57 3.65 0.05
N GLU A 64 1.42 3.62 1.09
CA GLU A 64 1.77 2.39 1.80
C GLU A 64 0.56 1.74 2.49
N LEU A 65 -0.28 2.54 3.16
CA LEU A 65 -1.50 2.06 3.79
C LEU A 65 -2.55 1.60 2.77
N THR A 66 -2.58 2.22 1.58
CA THR A 66 -3.45 1.80 0.48
C THR A 66 -3.07 0.41 -0.01
N VAL A 67 -1.76 0.15 -0.19
CA VAL A 67 -1.27 -1.18 -0.57
C VAL A 67 -1.64 -2.22 0.50
N TRP A 68 -1.50 -1.87 1.77
CA TRP A 68 -1.93 -2.76 2.88
C TRP A 68 -3.44 -3.01 2.88
N ARG A 69 -4.26 -1.98 2.67
CA ARG A 69 -5.71 -2.11 2.54
C ARG A 69 -6.07 -3.08 1.41
N ASP A 70 -5.45 -2.93 0.25
CA ASP A 70 -5.73 -3.77 -0.91
C ASP A 70 -5.26 -5.21 -0.71
N ALA A 71 -4.13 -5.43 -0.03
CA ALA A 71 -3.64 -6.75 0.35
C ALA A 71 -4.61 -7.45 1.31
N VAL A 72 -5.08 -6.75 2.35
CA VAL A 72 -6.10 -7.26 3.27
C VAL A 72 -7.40 -7.57 2.50
N GLY A 73 -7.86 -6.66 1.66
CA GLY A 73 -9.09 -6.85 0.87
C GLY A 73 -9.04 -8.07 -0.05
N LYS A 74 -7.92 -8.28 -0.74
CA LYS A 74 -7.70 -9.48 -1.58
C LYS A 74 -7.68 -10.77 -0.76
N ALA A 75 -7.03 -10.76 0.40
CA ALA A 75 -6.96 -11.91 1.31
C ALA A 75 -8.32 -12.25 1.94
N GLU A 76 -9.23 -11.29 2.08
CA GLU A 76 -10.61 -11.56 2.51
C GLU A 76 -11.48 -12.07 1.36
N LEU A 77 -11.35 -11.50 0.16
CA LEU A 77 -12.05 -11.99 -1.05
C LEU A 77 -11.68 -13.45 -1.40
N SER A 78 -10.43 -13.86 -1.18
CA SER A 78 -10.00 -15.24 -1.41
C SER A 78 -10.56 -16.24 -0.38
N LYS A 79 -11.07 -15.78 0.77
CA LYS A 79 -11.87 -16.62 1.69
C LYS A 79 -13.31 -16.78 1.20
N GLU A 80 -13.80 -15.88 0.35
CA GLU A 80 -15.12 -15.90 -0.25
C GLU A 80 -15.06 -16.33 -1.73
N THR A 81 -14.59 -17.54 -2.02
CA THR A 81 -14.91 -18.21 -3.30
C THR A 81 -15.28 -19.67 -3.08
N PRO A 82 -16.20 -20.21 -3.90
CA PRO A 82 -17.47 -20.74 -3.42
C PRO A 82 -17.44 -22.25 -3.27
N LYS A 83 -18.44 -22.80 -2.56
CA LYS A 83 -18.82 -24.22 -2.65
C LYS A 83 -18.64 -24.71 -4.08
N THR A 84 -17.76 -25.70 -4.25
CA THR A 84 -17.76 -26.69 -5.34
C THR A 84 -18.96 -26.57 -6.27
N LEU A 85 -18.85 -25.79 -7.34
CA LEU A 85 -19.50 -26.18 -8.58
C LEU A 85 -18.74 -27.41 -9.04
N LYS A 86 -19.24 -28.59 -8.64
CA LYS A 86 -18.91 -29.85 -9.30
C LYS A 86 -19.23 -29.62 -10.78
N TYR A 87 -18.17 -29.44 -11.57
CA TYR A 87 -18.16 -29.89 -12.94
C TYR A 87 -18.52 -31.38 -12.90
N ASP A 88 -19.75 -31.69 -13.28
CA ASP A 88 -20.10 -33.03 -13.72
C ASP A 88 -19.43 -33.23 -15.09
N ALA A 89 -18.74 -34.34 -15.24
CA ALA A 89 -17.97 -34.68 -16.42
C ALA A 89 -18.90 -35.16 -17.54
N GLY A 90 -18.61 -34.77 -18.78
CA GLY A 90 -19.14 -35.38 -20.00
C GLY A 90 -19.04 -34.42 -21.18
N GLU A 91 -17.93 -34.48 -21.94
CA GLU A 91 -17.92 -34.85 -23.38
C GLU A 91 -18.25 -33.63 -24.28
N GLU A 92 -17.49 -33.21 -25.30
CA GLU A 92 -16.43 -33.77 -26.13
C GLU A 92 -15.66 -32.61 -26.83
N GLU A 93 -14.43 -32.94 -27.22
CA GLU A 93 -13.60 -32.46 -28.35
C GLU A 93 -14.28 -31.50 -29.34
N ASP A 94 -13.74 -30.32 -29.63
CA ASP A 94 -12.57 -30.00 -30.49
C ASP A 94 -13.03 -29.44 -31.85
N GLU A 95 -12.17 -28.60 -32.40
CA GLU A 95 -12.07 -28.18 -33.81
C GLU A 95 -12.97 -27.06 -34.40
N GLU A 96 -12.23 -25.99 -34.74
CA GLU A 96 -12.24 -25.25 -36.01
C GLU A 96 -13.19 -24.05 -36.22
N GLU A 97 -12.58 -22.88 -35.98
CA GLU A 97 -12.52 -21.71 -36.88
C GLU A 97 -13.19 -21.88 -38.27
N SER A 98 -14.20 -21.05 -38.56
CA SER A 98 -14.38 -20.55 -39.91
C SER A 98 -14.77 -19.08 -39.88
N GLU A 99 -13.86 -18.23 -40.36
CA GLU A 99 -14.16 -16.90 -40.87
C GLU A 99 -15.21 -16.98 -42.00
N GLN A 100 -16.31 -16.22 -41.88
CA GLN A 100 -16.88 -15.39 -42.96
C GLN A 100 -17.98 -14.46 -42.46
#